data_AF-A0A101BAE6-F1
#
_entry.id   AF-A0A101BAE6-F1
#
_cell.length_a   1.000
_cell.length_b   1.000
_cell.length_c   1.000
_cell.angle_alpha   90.00
_cell.angle_beta   90.00
_cell.angle_gamma   90.00
#
_symmetry.space_group_name_H-M   'P 1'
#
loop_
_entity.id
_entity.type
_entity.pdbx_description
1 polymer ?
#
loop_
_entity_poly.entity_id
_entity_poly.type
_entity_poly.pdbx_seq_one_letter_code
_entity_poly.pdbx_strand_id
1 'polypeptide(L)'
;MGYFTSSAARAGRWPAVSLTARRTESPVWTWLALSGLLGALVLAVLGVPSVDMHGPLHYAGIMDPLCGATRSVYLTMHGQWEAALRYNPAAPLLLIVAASMVLRGAAGWWTRRWVQIRMPRRTAIAVAVVALVALQVRQQSSVALLTAPWAGS
;
A
#
# COMPACT_ATOMS: atom_id res chain seq x y z
N MET A 1 -26.64 1.65 49.37
CA MET A 1 -25.26 1.35 48.95
C MET A 1 -25.32 0.27 47.88
N GLY A 2 -25.32 0.63 46.59
CA GLY A 2 -25.38 -0.33 45.48
C GLY A 2 -24.06 -0.31 44.74
N TYR A 3 -23.32 -1.42 44.78
CA TYR A 3 -22.12 -1.61 43.97
C TYR A 3 -22.53 -1.98 42.55
N PHE A 4 -22.38 -1.06 41.59
CA PHE A 4 -22.45 -1.41 40.18
C PHE A 4 -21.16 -2.13 39.79
N THR A 5 -21.23 -3.46 39.70
CA THR A 5 -20.22 -4.25 39.00
C THR A 5 -20.39 -4.01 37.49
N SER A 6 -19.52 -3.18 36.91
CA SER A 6 -19.48 -3.02 35.46
C SER A 6 -18.88 -4.28 34.82
N SER A 7 -19.78 -5.15 34.37
CA SER A 7 -19.47 -6.37 33.64
C SER A 7 -19.02 -6.06 32.21
N ALA A 8 -17.81 -6.54 31.90
CA ALA A 8 -17.38 -7.04 30.58
C ALA A 8 -17.53 -6.13 29.34
N ALA A 9 -16.53 -5.30 29.07
CA ALA A 9 -16.15 -4.97 27.69
C ALA A 9 -15.14 -6.00 27.19
N ARG A 10 -15.64 -7.12 26.68
CA ARG A 10 -14.84 -8.10 25.93
C ARG A 10 -14.28 -7.37 24.70
N ALA A 11 -12.99 -7.05 24.70
CA ALA A 11 -12.33 -6.35 23.60
C ALA A 11 -12.58 -7.10 22.28
N GLY A 12 -13.44 -6.54 21.43
CA GLY A 12 -13.87 -7.16 20.19
C GLY A 12 -12.69 -7.43 19.27
N ARG A 13 -12.58 -8.68 18.81
CA ARG A 13 -11.60 -9.21 17.84
C ARG A 13 -11.75 -8.65 16.41
N TRP A 14 -12.55 -7.60 16.22
CA TRP A 14 -12.92 -7.08 14.91
C TRP A 14 -12.26 -5.72 14.65
N PRO A 15 -11.89 -5.41 13.39
CA PRO A 15 -11.43 -4.08 13.03
C PRO A 15 -12.55 -3.07 13.33
N ALA A 16 -12.33 -2.20 14.32
CA ALA A 16 -13.29 -1.18 14.68
C ALA A 16 -12.93 0.11 13.94
N VAL A 17 -13.78 0.51 12.99
CA VAL A 17 -13.73 1.84 12.40
C VAL A 17 -14.38 2.80 13.40
N SER A 18 -13.61 3.70 14.00
CA SER A 18 -14.14 4.67 14.97
C SER A 18 -14.11 6.08 14.39
N LEU A 19 -15.26 6.73 14.42
CA LEU A 19 -15.46 8.13 14.02
C LEU A 19 -15.41 9.03 15.26
N THR A 20 -14.29 9.06 15.99
CA THR A 20 -14.14 9.96 17.14
C THR A 20 -12.78 10.67 17.14
N ALA A 21 -12.82 12.00 17.22
CA ALA A 21 -11.67 12.87 17.10
C ALA A 21 -11.41 13.63 18.40
N ARG A 22 -10.25 13.40 19.01
CA ARG A 22 -9.40 14.41 19.65
C ARG A 22 -7.94 13.99 19.44
N ARG A 23 -7.12 14.96 19.02
CA ARG A 23 -5.75 14.84 18.50
C ARG A 23 -4.93 13.64 18.99
N THR A 24 -4.48 12.84 18.04
CA THR A 24 -3.05 12.66 17.70
C THR A 24 -3.04 11.86 16.39
N GLU A 25 -3.15 12.54 15.25
CA GLU A 25 -2.67 11.92 14.02
C GLU A 25 -1.17 12.19 13.90
N SER A 26 -0.42 11.16 13.57
CA SER A 26 0.95 11.34 13.08
C SER A 26 0.86 11.69 11.60
N PRO A 27 1.18 12.93 11.19
CA PRO A 27 1.08 13.35 9.79
C PRO A 27 2.09 12.61 8.90
N VAL A 28 3.05 11.91 9.50
CA VAL A 28 4.08 11.10 8.82
C VAL A 28 3.48 10.20 7.75
N TRP A 29 2.39 9.50 8.06
CA TRP A 29 1.76 8.58 7.12
C TRP A 29 1.10 9.30 5.93
N THR A 30 0.48 10.46 6.16
CA THR A 30 -0.08 11.31 5.11
C THR A 30 1.03 11.88 4.23
N TRP A 31 2.14 12.33 4.83
CA TRP A 31 3.31 12.82 4.09
C TRP A 31 3.98 11.72 3.27
N LEU A 32 4.16 10.51 3.83
CA LEU A 32 4.68 9.37 3.08
C LEU A 32 3.78 9.01 1.90
N ALA A 33 2.45 8.99 2.10
CA ALA A 33 1.49 8.74 1.03
C ALA A 33 1.58 9.83 -0.05
N LEU A 34 1.65 11.11 0.33
CA LEU A 34 1.78 12.21 -0.60
C LEU A 34 3.09 12.12 -1.41
N SER A 35 4.21 11.88 -0.76
CA SER A 35 5.51 11.69 -1.42
C SER A 35 5.46 10.50 -2.39
N GLY A 36 4.81 9.40 -2.02
CA GLY A 36 4.60 8.25 -2.90
C GLY A 36 3.77 8.60 -4.15
N LEU A 37 2.68 9.35 -4.00
CA LEU A 37 1.87 9.81 -5.13
C LEU A 37 2.63 10.78 -6.03
N LEU A 38 3.43 11.69 -5.44
CA LEU A 38 4.31 12.56 -6.22
C LEU A 38 5.35 11.76 -7.00
N GLY A 39 5.95 10.74 -6.38
CA GLY A 39 6.85 9.81 -7.06
C GLY A 39 6.16 9.06 -8.21
N ALA A 40 4.91 8.62 -8.01
CA ALA A 40 4.11 8.00 -9.06
C ALA A 40 3.80 8.95 -10.22
N LEU A 41 3.52 10.23 -9.93
CA LEU A 41 3.32 11.26 -10.93
C LEU A 41 4.61 11.54 -11.72
N VAL A 42 5.75 11.68 -11.03
CA VAL A 42 7.06 11.84 -11.67
C VAL A 42 7.35 10.66 -12.60
N LEU A 43 7.10 9.44 -12.14
CA LEU A 43 7.27 8.23 -12.94
C LEU A 43 6.34 8.21 -14.15
N ALA A 44 5.08 8.65 -13.99
CA ALA A 44 4.12 8.71 -15.08
C ALA A 44 4.55 9.70 -16.17
N VAL A 45 5.13 10.84 -15.78
CA VAL A 45 5.56 11.89 -16.73
C VAL A 45 6.91 11.57 -17.36
N LEU A 46 7.88 11.10 -16.58
CA LEU A 46 9.25 10.86 -17.04
C LEU A 46 9.46 9.45 -17.63
N GLY A 47 8.50 8.55 -17.43
CA GLY A 47 8.58 7.16 -17.88
C GLY A 47 9.31 6.24 -16.89
N VAL A 48 9.29 4.95 -17.20
CA VAL A 48 9.98 3.92 -16.41
C VAL A 48 11.48 3.97 -16.72
N PRO A 49 12.36 4.12 -15.71
CA PRO A 49 13.79 4.11 -15.95
C PRO A 49 14.22 2.77 -16.59
N SER A 50 14.98 2.86 -17.67
CA SER A 50 15.50 1.70 -18.43
C SER A 50 16.71 1.04 -17.77
N VAL A 51 17.23 1.65 -16.70
CA VAL A 51 18.35 1.11 -15.94
C VAL A 51 17.90 -0.11 -15.17
N ASP A 52 18.71 -1.16 -15.18
CA ASP A 52 18.46 -2.34 -14.38
C ASP A 52 18.53 -1.98 -12.89
N MET A 53 17.37 -1.96 -12.23
CA MET A 53 17.23 -1.71 -10.79
C MET A 53 17.07 -3.01 -9.99
N HIS A 54 17.29 -4.17 -10.61
CA HIS A 54 17.16 -5.43 -9.91
C HIS A 54 18.27 -5.61 -8.87
N GLY A 55 17.88 -6.10 -7.69
CA GLY A 55 18.83 -6.44 -6.64
C GLY A 55 19.71 -7.65 -7.02
N PRO A 56 20.85 -7.87 -6.33
CA PRO A 56 21.76 -8.97 -6.61
C PRO A 56 21.09 -10.35 -6.52
N LEU A 57 20.09 -10.51 -5.64
CA LEU A 57 19.30 -11.74 -5.53
C LEU A 57 18.51 -12.09 -6.80
N HIS A 58 18.19 -11.10 -7.62
CA HIS A 58 17.47 -11.30 -8.86
C HIS A 58 18.29 -12.06 -9.90
N TYR A 59 19.62 -11.87 -9.89
CA TYR A 59 20.56 -12.63 -10.72
C TYR A 59 20.71 -14.09 -10.24
N ALA A 60 20.36 -14.37 -8.98
CA ALA A 60 20.25 -15.72 -8.44
C ALA A 60 18.85 -16.34 -8.66
N GLY A 61 17.98 -15.68 -9.45
CA GLY A 61 16.61 -16.14 -9.73
C GLY A 61 15.60 -15.87 -8.61
N ILE A 62 15.98 -15.15 -7.56
CA ILE A 62 15.09 -14.82 -6.44
C ILE A 62 14.44 -13.45 -6.71
N MET A 63 13.17 -13.46 -7.10
CA MET A 63 12.34 -12.26 -7.23
C MET A 63 11.94 -11.73 -5.85
N ASP A 64 11.81 -10.41 -5.69
CA ASP A 64 11.25 -9.78 -4.50
C ASP A 64 9.73 -9.52 -4.66
N PRO A 65 8.95 -9.37 -3.56
CA PRO A 65 7.49 -9.22 -3.64
C PRO A 65 7.02 -8.01 -4.46
N LEU A 66 7.86 -6.96 -4.47
CA LEU A 66 7.61 -5.70 -5.17
C LEU A 66 8.26 -5.64 -6.56
N CYS A 67 8.83 -6.74 -7.08
CA CYS A 67 9.30 -6.79 -8.46
C CYS A 67 8.20 -6.34 -9.43
N GLY A 68 8.57 -5.55 -10.42
CA GLY A 68 7.63 -4.95 -11.39
C GLY A 68 6.76 -3.82 -10.86
N ALA A 69 6.90 -3.38 -9.60
CA ALA A 69 6.07 -2.30 -9.03
C ALA A 69 6.20 -0.98 -9.82
N THR A 70 7.39 -0.59 -10.25
CA THR A 70 7.60 0.63 -11.06
C THR A 70 6.81 0.59 -12.37
N ARG A 71 6.91 -0.51 -13.13
CA ARG A 71 6.12 -0.72 -14.37
C ARG A 71 4.63 -0.71 -14.08
N SER A 72 4.20 -1.36 -13.00
CA SER A 72 2.80 -1.40 -12.58
C SER A 72 2.25 -0.02 -12.20
N VAL A 73 3.01 0.79 -11.45
CA VAL A 73 2.63 2.17 -11.11
C VAL A 73 2.47 3.01 -12.38
N TYR A 74 3.45 2.95 -13.28
CA TYR A 74 3.40 3.66 -14.55
C TYR A 74 2.14 3.28 -15.36
N LEU A 75 1.87 1.98 -15.51
CA LEU A 75 0.69 1.47 -16.22
C LEU A 75 -0.62 1.87 -15.55
N THR A 76 -0.66 1.87 -14.21
CA THR A 76 -1.83 2.33 -13.44
C THR A 76 -2.14 3.79 -13.73
N MET A 77 -1.11 4.64 -13.74
CA MET A 77 -1.25 6.07 -14.03
C MET A 77 -1.70 6.35 -15.47
N HIS A 78 -1.43 5.43 -16.39
CA HIS A 78 -1.90 5.48 -17.79
C HIS A 78 -3.22 4.74 -18.04
N GLY A 79 -3.91 4.31 -16.97
CA GLY A 79 -5.21 3.63 -17.07
C GLY A 79 -5.14 2.17 -17.58
N GLN A 80 -3.94 1.60 -17.71
CA GLN A 80 -3.73 0.22 -18.17
C GLN A 80 -3.78 -0.77 -17.00
N TRP A 81 -4.93 -0.85 -16.33
CA TRP A 81 -5.11 -1.58 -15.07
C TRP A 81 -4.81 -3.08 -15.16
N GLU A 82 -5.25 -3.75 -16.23
CA GLU A 82 -5.00 -5.18 -16.39
C GLU A 82 -3.50 -5.48 -16.50
N ALA A 83 -2.79 -4.70 -17.33
CA ALA A 83 -1.34 -4.81 -17.45
C ALA A 83 -0.63 -4.47 -16.13
N ALA A 84 -1.09 -3.44 -15.42
CA ALA A 84 -0.56 -3.06 -14.12
C ALA A 84 -0.67 -4.19 -13.10
N LEU A 85 -1.85 -4.81 -12.99
CA LEU A 85 -2.09 -5.96 -12.10
C LEU A 85 -1.27 -7.17 -12.51
N ARG A 86 -1.04 -7.36 -13.82
CA ARG A 86 -0.20 -8.43 -14.34
C ARG A 86 1.25 -8.28 -13.90
N TYR A 87 1.80 -7.06 -13.91
CA TYR A 87 3.14 -6.81 -13.38
C TYR A 87 3.21 -6.91 -11.86
N ASN A 88 2.36 -6.17 -11.15
CA ASN A 88 2.34 -6.21 -9.69
C ASN A 88 0.96 -5.82 -9.15
N PRO A 89 0.20 -6.75 -8.54
CA PRO A 89 -1.14 -6.44 -8.05
C PRO A 89 -1.13 -5.55 -6.79
N ALA A 90 0.00 -5.45 -6.07
CA ALA A 90 0.09 -4.60 -4.89
C ALA A 90 0.24 -3.11 -5.25
N ALA A 91 0.91 -2.79 -6.35
CA ALA A 91 1.18 -1.40 -6.73
C ALA A 91 -0.10 -0.55 -6.93
N PRO A 92 -1.11 -1.00 -7.71
CA PRO A 92 -2.36 -0.25 -7.86
C PRO A 92 -3.11 -0.10 -6.53
N LEU A 93 -3.12 -1.16 -5.70
CA LEU A 93 -3.74 -1.12 -4.38
C LEU A 93 -3.05 -0.11 -3.45
N LEU A 94 -1.72 -0.07 -3.46
CA LEU A 94 -0.94 0.88 -2.67
C LEU A 94 -1.18 2.32 -3.12
N LEU A 95 -1.34 2.58 -4.43
CA LEU A 95 -1.72 3.90 -4.94
C LEU A 95 -3.11 4.33 -4.44
N ILE A 96 -4.09 3.42 -4.47
CA ILE A 96 -5.44 3.69 -3.95
C ILE A 96 -5.39 3.98 -2.45
N VAL A 97 -4.62 3.21 -1.67
CA VAL A 97 -4.43 3.44 -0.24
C VAL A 97 -3.76 4.80 0.00
N ALA A 98 -2.71 5.13 -0.74
CA ALA A 98 -2.02 6.41 -0.62
C ALA A 98 -2.95 7.60 -0.96
N ALA A 99 -3.71 7.52 -2.06
CA ALA A 99 -4.72 8.51 -2.44
C ALA A 99 -5.78 8.66 -1.34
N SER A 100 -6.28 7.55 -0.80
CA SER A 100 -7.26 7.55 0.28
C SER A 100 -6.71 8.20 1.56
N MET A 101 -5.42 8.00 1.88
CA MET A 101 -4.78 8.62 3.04
C MET A 101 -4.61 10.12 2.88
N VAL A 102 -4.24 10.60 1.68
CA VAL A 102 -4.18 12.03 1.37
C VAL A 102 -5.57 12.65 1.41
N LEU A 103 -6.59 12.01 0.82
CA LEU A 103 -7.98 12.46 0.88
C LEU A 103 -8.51 12.50 2.32
N ARG A 104 -8.21 11.48 3.13
CA ARG A 104 -8.51 11.46 4.57
C ARG A 104 -7.85 12.63 5.29
N GLY A 105 -6.59 12.92 4.96
CA GLY A 105 -5.83 14.05 5.50
C GLY A 105 -6.49 15.39 5.17
N ALA A 106 -6.81 15.61 3.89
CA ALA A 106 -7.48 16.82 3.42
C ALA A 106 -8.87 17.01 4.03
N ALA A 107 -9.68 15.95 4.09
CA ALA A 107 -11.00 15.96 4.71
C ALA A 107 -10.91 16.24 6.22
N GLY A 108 -9.93 15.65 6.91
CA GLY A 108 -9.70 15.89 8.34
C GLY A 108 -9.24 17.31 8.64
N TRP A 109 -8.44 17.90 7.76
CA TRP A 109 -8.03 19.29 7.84
C TRP A 109 -9.22 20.24 7.64
N TRP A 110 -10.03 20.01 6.61
CA TRP A 110 -11.22 20.84 6.29
C TRP A 110 -12.32 20.73 7.34
N THR A 111 -12.72 19.52 7.69
CA THR A 111 -13.87 19.28 8.60
C THR A 111 -13.51 19.35 10.07
N ARG A 112 -12.21 19.40 10.39
CA ARG A 112 -11.65 19.27 11.74
C ARG A 112 -12.01 17.93 12.41
N ARG A 113 -12.54 16.96 11.67
CA ARG A 113 -12.94 15.62 12.13
C ARG A 113 -12.03 14.57 11.49
N TRP A 114 -11.35 13.78 12.32
CA TRP A 114 -10.40 12.78 11.86
C TRP A 114 -11.02 11.37 11.89
N VAL A 115 -11.00 10.67 10.75
CA VAL A 115 -11.41 9.27 10.65
C VAL A 115 -10.26 8.38 11.14
N GLN A 116 -10.47 7.60 12.20
CA GLN A 116 -9.41 6.72 12.73
C GLN A 116 -9.73 5.26 12.41
N ILE A 117 -8.83 4.61 11.68
CA ILE A 117 -8.88 3.18 11.42
C ILE A 117 -7.96 2.51 12.43
N ARG A 118 -8.55 1.73 13.35
CA ARG A 118 -7.78 0.99 14.36
C ARG A 118 -7.75 -0.49 13.99
N MET A 119 -6.56 -0.97 13.70
CA MET A 119 -6.29 -2.39 13.50
C MET A 119 -5.27 -2.85 14.55
N PRO A 120 -5.50 -3.99 15.23
CA PRO A 120 -4.49 -4.53 16.13
C PRO A 120 -3.18 -4.77 15.39
N ARG A 121 -2.05 -4.29 15.94
CA ARG A 121 -0.72 -4.38 15.31
C ARG A 121 -0.40 -5.81 14.85
N ARG A 122 -0.74 -6.82 15.66
CA ARG A 122 -0.51 -8.24 15.33
C ARG A 122 -1.30 -8.67 14.08
N THR A 123 -2.55 -8.25 13.97
CA THR A 123 -3.39 -8.54 12.79
C THR A 123 -2.85 -7.82 11.56
N ALA A 124 -2.44 -6.56 11.69
CA ALA A 124 -1.87 -5.80 10.58
C ALA A 124 -0.57 -6.44 10.07
N ILE A 125 0.32 -6.85 10.99
CA ILE A 125 1.56 -7.58 10.65
C ILE A 125 1.24 -8.91 9.98
N ALA A 126 0.31 -9.71 10.54
CA ALA A 126 -0.06 -11.00 9.97
C ALA A 126 -0.60 -10.85 8.53
N VAL A 127 -1.48 -9.88 8.29
CA VAL A 127 -2.00 -9.58 6.95
C VAL A 127 -0.88 -9.15 6.01
N ALA A 128 0.02 -8.27 6.46
CA ALA A 128 1.15 -7.82 5.66
C ALA A 128 2.09 -8.98 5.30
N VAL A 129 2.42 -9.86 6.25
CA VAL A 129 3.27 -11.04 6.01
C VAL A 129 2.62 -11.99 5.01
N VAL A 130 1.33 -12.31 5.19
CA VAL A 130 0.60 -13.18 4.26
C VAL A 130 0.56 -12.59 2.86
N ALA A 131 0.29 -11.28 2.74
CA ALA A 131 0.27 -10.59 1.45
C ALA A 131 1.66 -10.59 0.78
N LEU A 132 2.73 -10.33 1.54
CA LEU A 132 4.10 -10.36 1.02
C LEU A 132 4.51 -11.76 0.57
N VAL A 133 4.17 -12.80 1.32
CA VAL A 133 4.42 -14.19 0.92
C VAL A 133 3.62 -14.57 -0.32
N ALA A 134 2.34 -14.20 -0.40
CA ALA A 134 1.53 -14.47 -1.58
C ALA A 134 2.07 -13.75 -2.83
N LEU A 135 2.49 -12.49 -2.69
CA LEU A 135 3.17 -11.74 -3.73
C LEU A 135 4.48 -12.43 -4.13
N GLN A 136 5.31 -12.81 -3.17
CA GLN A 136 6.57 -13.51 -3.43
C GLN A 136 6.34 -14.76 -4.29
N VAL A 137 5.40 -15.63 -3.89
CA VAL A 137 5.06 -16.84 -4.65
C VAL A 137 4.62 -16.51 -6.08
N ARG A 138 3.80 -15.47 -6.25
CA ARG A 138 3.37 -15.00 -7.57
C ARG A 138 4.52 -14.45 -8.41
N GLN A 139 5.44 -13.69 -7.81
CA GLN A 139 6.56 -13.13 -8.54
C GLN A 139 7.52 -14.24 -8.98
N GLN A 140 7.72 -15.25 -8.14
CA GLN A 140 8.51 -16.44 -8.48
C GLN A 140 7.90 -17.26 -9.63
N SER A 141 6.57 -17.28 -9.80
CA SER A 141 5.94 -17.91 -10.98
C SER A 141 5.96 -17.04 -12.24
N SER A 142 6.32 -15.76 -12.11
CA SER A 142 6.24 -14.74 -13.18
C SER A 142 7.61 -14.20 -13.61
N VAL A 143 8.71 -14.90 -13.29
CA VAL A 143 10.09 -14.44 -13.52
C VAL A 143 10.30 -13.93 -14.96
N ALA A 144 9.87 -14.71 -15.96
CA ALA A 144 10.05 -14.34 -17.37
C ALA A 144 9.41 -13.00 -17.74
N LEU A 145 8.26 -12.65 -17.14
CA LEU A 145 7.61 -11.36 -17.37
C LEU A 145 8.37 -10.21 -16.69
N LEU A 146 8.95 -10.48 -15.52
CA LEU A 146 9.62 -9.49 -14.68
C LEU A 146 11.03 -9.17 -15.20
N THR A 147 11.75 -10.17 -15.71
CA THR A 147 13.09 -10.03 -16.30
C THR A 147 13.07 -9.55 -17.74
N ALA A 148 11.92 -9.64 -18.43
CA ALA A 148 11.80 -9.14 -19.79
C ALA A 148 12.17 -7.64 -19.87
N PRO A 149 12.91 -7.23 -20.92
CA PRO A 149 13.21 -5.83 -21.14
C PRO A 149 11.93 -5.02 -21.27
N TRP A 150 11.96 -3.80 -20.73
CA TRP A 150 10.81 -2.91 -20.79
C TRP A 150 10.69 -2.33 -22.20
N ALA A 151 9.58 -2.64 -22.89
CA ALA A 151 9.35 -2.25 -24.27
C ALA A 151 8.25 -1.18 -24.44
N GLY A 152 7.64 -0.70 -23.35
CA GLY A 152 6.47 0.20 -23.39
C GLY A 152 6.79 1.64 -22.98
N SER A 153 6.71 2.56 -23.93
CA SER A 153 6.63 4.01 -23.69
C SER A 153 5.19 4.50 -23.66
#